data_AF-A0A6C7DZM0-F1
#
_entry.id   AF-A0A6C7DZM0-F1
#
_cell.length_a   1.000
_cell.length_b   1.000
_cell.length_c   1.000
_cell.angle_alpha   90.00
_cell.angle_beta   90.00
_cell.angle_gamma   90.00
#
_symmetry.space_group_name_H-M   'P 1'
#
loop_
_entity.id
_entity.type
_entity.pdbx_description
1 polymer ?
#
loop_
_entity_poly.entity_id
_entity_poly.type
_entity_poly.pdbx_seq_one_letter_code
_entity_poly.pdbx_strand_id
1 'polypeptide(L)'
;MLEDDDRPARRETVVVRSEFDPGAKERELRAESSSWETSVVVDAEPGDIPVVDISAYVESGSEADLATVAALVNDACETVGFFQLIGHTVQTDLIDSTFDAVRAFHDLPVDEKQQIAMDGADWPLGGVGYLGLRSRKLPSRDRGNLNEAFLIKGQEGIGVDDNQWLADDVLPGFRTTVETYASAVNELALRLLPIYATALGLDPSFFSDAFRDPTWRLRMTHYPPDQFGADDNPGAGAEYGIAPHVDTTFFTLLLQDGPGLTIYSHPRDEWITAPVVEGAYVVNSGELLKHWTNDRYLSVRHFANNDAHVSRYSIPFFYNATASHPMECLPTCCSDDNPPKYPPISYGESQAVAQGE
;
A
#
# COMPACT_ATOMS: atom_id res chain seq x y z
N MET A 1 7.27 61.91 -34.19
CA MET A 1 8.14 60.98 -33.44
C MET A 1 7.55 60.96 -32.04
N LEU A 2 6.52 60.15 -31.79
CA LEU A 2 6.59 58.72 -31.40
C LEU A 2 7.57 58.59 -30.23
N GLU A 3 7.13 58.26 -29.02
CA GLU A 3 6.79 56.89 -28.64
C GLU A 3 5.62 56.78 -27.66
N ASP A 4 4.66 55.89 -27.98
CA ASP A 4 3.68 55.28 -27.08
C ASP A 4 4.37 54.13 -26.31
N ASP A 5 4.35 54.14 -24.98
CA ASP A 5 4.73 53.00 -24.12
C ASP A 5 3.47 52.18 -23.82
N ASP A 6 3.07 51.34 -24.79
CA ASP A 6 2.00 50.36 -24.62
C ASP A 6 2.63 49.00 -24.25
N ARG A 7 2.86 48.80 -22.95
CA ARG A 7 3.24 47.50 -22.40
C ARG A 7 1.97 46.76 -21.95
N PRO A 8 1.66 45.58 -22.52
CA PRO A 8 0.49 44.84 -22.12
C PRO A 8 0.66 44.32 -20.69
N ALA A 9 -0.30 44.65 -19.83
CA ALA A 9 -0.42 44.07 -18.50
C ALA A 9 -0.42 42.54 -18.61
N ARG A 10 0.55 41.88 -17.96
CA ARG A 10 0.53 40.44 -17.76
C ARG A 10 -0.77 40.12 -17.01
N ARG A 11 -1.72 39.47 -17.70
CA ARG A 11 -2.83 38.80 -17.03
C ARG A 11 -2.22 37.72 -16.16
N GLU A 12 -2.19 37.94 -14.86
CA GLU A 12 -2.08 36.85 -13.89
C GLU A 12 -3.25 35.90 -14.18
N THR A 13 -2.93 34.78 -14.82
CA THR A 13 -3.84 33.64 -14.85
C THR A 13 -3.93 33.18 -13.41
N VAL A 14 -5.00 33.59 -12.72
CA VAL A 14 -5.42 32.94 -11.48
C VAL A 14 -5.73 31.51 -11.89
N VAL A 15 -4.74 30.62 -11.73
CA VAL A 15 -4.97 29.18 -11.79
C VAL A 15 -5.85 28.91 -10.59
N VAL A 16 -7.15 28.81 -10.83
CA VAL A 16 -8.08 28.21 -9.89
C VAL A 16 -7.61 26.76 -9.79
N ARG A 17 -6.77 26.46 -8.80
CA ARG A 17 -6.43 25.08 -8.42
C ARG A 17 -7.78 24.44 -8.12
N SER A 18 -8.24 23.48 -8.94
CA SER A 18 -9.38 22.68 -8.52
C SER A 18 -8.91 21.94 -7.26
N GLU A 19 -9.44 22.32 -6.12
CA GLU A 19 -9.11 21.67 -4.85
C GLU A 19 -9.51 20.20 -4.96
N PHE A 20 -8.56 19.30 -4.73
CA PHE A 20 -8.85 17.89 -4.64
C PHE A 20 -9.77 17.65 -3.43
N ASP A 21 -10.87 16.92 -3.63
CA ASP A 21 -11.78 16.53 -2.55
C ASP A 21 -11.49 15.06 -2.15
N PRO A 22 -10.76 14.81 -1.05
CA PRO A 22 -10.43 13.46 -0.59
C PRO A 22 -11.68 12.65 -0.23
N GLY A 23 -12.71 13.31 0.30
CA GLY A 23 -13.97 12.66 0.62
C GLY A 23 -14.74 12.24 -0.63
N ALA A 24 -14.71 13.03 -1.71
CA ALA A 24 -15.29 12.64 -2.99
C ALA A 24 -14.55 11.47 -3.62
N LYS A 25 -13.21 11.49 -3.61
CA LYS A 25 -12.40 10.38 -4.13
C LYS A 25 -12.64 9.08 -3.37
N GLU A 26 -12.72 9.11 -2.04
CA GLU A 26 -13.05 7.92 -1.24
C GLU A 26 -14.45 7.38 -1.57
N ARG A 27 -15.45 8.26 -1.77
CA ARG A 27 -16.80 7.86 -2.20
C ARG A 27 -16.80 7.23 -3.59
N GLU A 28 -16.02 7.77 -4.53
CA GLU A 28 -15.82 7.22 -5.87
C GLU A 28 -15.22 5.81 -5.81
N LEU A 29 -14.08 5.64 -5.15
CA LEU A 29 -13.40 4.35 -5.01
C LEU A 29 -14.30 3.29 -4.34
N ARG A 30 -15.08 3.71 -3.34
CA ARG A 30 -16.05 2.83 -2.68
C ARG A 30 -17.20 2.43 -3.62
N ALA A 31 -17.72 3.37 -4.42
CA ALA A 31 -18.77 3.08 -5.38
C ALA A 31 -18.27 2.14 -6.49
N GLU A 32 -17.07 2.38 -7.02
CA GLU A 32 -16.43 1.52 -8.00
C GLU A 32 -16.22 0.11 -7.46
N SER A 33 -15.59 -0.01 -6.29
CA SER A 33 -15.31 -1.32 -5.68
C SER A 33 -16.56 -2.15 -5.39
N SER A 34 -17.67 -1.49 -5.04
CA SER A 34 -18.95 -2.15 -4.82
C SER A 34 -19.63 -2.63 -6.10
N SER A 35 -19.19 -2.13 -7.27
CA SER A 35 -19.73 -2.50 -8.58
C SER A 35 -19.00 -3.66 -9.26
N TRP A 36 -17.83 -4.04 -8.75
CA TRP A 36 -17.02 -5.10 -9.35
C TRP A 36 -17.67 -6.47 -9.12
N GLU A 37 -17.78 -7.25 -10.20
CA GLU A 37 -18.12 -8.67 -10.15
C GLU A 37 -16.90 -9.42 -9.61
N THR A 38 -17.04 -10.19 -8.54
CA THR A 38 -15.94 -10.88 -7.84
C THR A 38 -16.21 -12.38 -7.62
N SER A 39 -17.25 -12.94 -8.22
CA SER A 39 -17.66 -14.34 -7.98
C SER A 39 -16.83 -15.35 -8.77
N VAL A 40 -16.18 -14.91 -9.85
CA VAL A 40 -15.33 -15.77 -10.69
C VAL A 40 -13.87 -15.42 -10.45
N VAL A 41 -13.15 -16.35 -9.82
CA VAL A 41 -11.70 -16.29 -9.59
C VAL A 41 -11.06 -17.54 -10.16
N VAL A 42 -9.96 -17.37 -10.89
CA VAL A 42 -9.15 -18.46 -11.44
C VAL A 42 -7.75 -18.46 -10.81
N ASP A 43 -6.99 -19.53 -10.99
CA ASP A 43 -5.59 -19.54 -10.56
C ASP A 43 -4.72 -18.71 -11.51
N ALA A 44 -3.73 -18.00 -10.97
CA ALA A 44 -2.73 -17.32 -11.80
C ALA A 44 -1.91 -18.31 -12.64
N GLU A 45 -1.63 -17.94 -13.88
CA GLU A 45 -0.72 -18.66 -14.77
C GLU A 45 0.72 -18.10 -14.67
N PRO A 46 1.74 -18.88 -15.07
CA PRO A 46 3.11 -18.39 -15.10
C PRO A 46 3.23 -17.11 -15.94
N GLY A 47 3.70 -16.03 -15.31
CA GLY A 47 3.87 -14.72 -15.95
C GLY A 47 2.74 -13.72 -15.68
N ASP A 48 1.61 -14.16 -15.13
CA ASP A 48 0.51 -13.24 -14.77
C ASP A 48 0.94 -12.22 -13.71
N ILE A 49 1.79 -12.64 -12.78
CA ILE A 49 2.43 -11.78 -11.78
C ILE A 49 3.94 -12.01 -11.91
N PRO A 50 4.68 -11.12 -12.58
CA PRO A 50 6.09 -11.33 -12.88
C PRO A 50 6.93 -11.37 -11.61
N VAL A 51 8.01 -12.16 -11.64
CA VAL A 51 9.04 -12.16 -10.60
C VAL A 51 10.12 -11.16 -10.99
N VAL A 52 10.40 -10.22 -10.09
CA VAL A 52 11.48 -9.23 -10.20
C VAL A 52 12.54 -9.60 -9.18
N ASP A 53 13.69 -10.08 -9.68
CA ASP A 53 14.87 -10.36 -8.85
C ASP A 53 15.79 -9.15 -8.84
N ILE A 54 16.02 -8.58 -7.65
CA ILE A 54 16.89 -7.40 -7.47
C ILE A 54 18.26 -7.75 -6.91
N SER A 55 18.58 -9.04 -6.75
CA SER A 55 19.85 -9.50 -6.17
C SER A 55 21.07 -8.91 -6.87
N ALA A 56 21.12 -8.95 -8.20
CA ALA A 56 22.23 -8.40 -8.98
C ALA A 56 22.46 -6.91 -8.70
N TYR A 57 21.38 -6.11 -8.67
CA TYR A 57 21.47 -4.68 -8.37
C TYR A 57 21.89 -4.42 -6.91
N VAL A 58 21.33 -5.19 -5.98
CA VAL A 58 21.68 -5.12 -4.56
C VAL A 58 23.17 -5.43 -4.32
N GLU A 59 23.71 -6.43 -5.01
CA GLU A 59 25.10 -6.86 -4.87
C GLU A 59 26.08 -5.88 -5.52
N SER A 60 25.77 -5.39 -6.71
CA SER A 60 26.70 -4.60 -7.52
C SER A 60 26.57 -3.08 -7.31
N GLY A 61 25.36 -2.59 -7.04
CA GLY A 61 25.01 -1.18 -7.10
C GLY A 61 25.24 -0.53 -8.48
N SER A 62 25.38 -1.33 -9.54
CA SER A 62 25.78 -0.84 -10.86
C SER A 62 24.63 -0.19 -11.63
N GLU A 63 24.93 0.81 -12.45
CA GLU A 63 23.94 1.46 -13.33
C GLU A 63 23.31 0.46 -14.32
N ALA A 64 24.07 -0.56 -14.75
CA ALA A 64 23.60 -1.56 -15.69
C ALA A 64 22.56 -2.50 -15.06
N ASP A 65 22.81 -2.95 -13.82
CA ASP A 65 21.87 -3.80 -13.09
C ASP A 65 20.63 -2.99 -12.66
N LEU A 66 20.82 -1.73 -12.26
CA LEU A 66 19.72 -0.80 -12.01
C LEU A 66 18.81 -0.65 -13.22
N ALA A 67 19.37 -0.40 -14.41
CA ALA A 67 18.59 -0.27 -15.64
C ALA A 67 17.84 -1.56 -16.01
N THR A 68 18.45 -2.72 -15.76
CA THR A 68 17.83 -4.03 -16.02
C THR A 68 16.61 -4.24 -15.12
N VAL A 69 16.77 -4.03 -13.82
CA VAL A 69 15.67 -4.18 -12.85
C VAL A 69 14.58 -3.13 -13.10
N ALA A 70 14.96 -1.89 -13.40
CA ALA A 70 14.04 -0.81 -13.70
C ALA A 70 13.15 -1.12 -14.92
N ALA A 71 13.69 -1.77 -15.95
CA ALA A 71 12.90 -2.19 -17.11
C ALA A 71 11.81 -3.23 -16.72
N LEU A 72 12.14 -4.18 -15.84
CA LEU A 72 11.18 -5.18 -15.35
C LEU A 72 10.10 -4.54 -14.48
N VAL A 73 10.48 -3.63 -13.57
CA VAL A 73 9.51 -2.89 -12.74
C VAL A 73 8.62 -2.00 -13.60
N ASN A 74 9.17 -1.34 -14.62
CA ASN A 74 8.37 -0.53 -15.54
C ASN A 74 7.28 -1.36 -16.23
N ASP A 75 7.66 -2.49 -16.81
CA ASP A 75 6.73 -3.39 -17.51
C ASP A 75 5.65 -3.93 -16.55
N ALA A 76 6.05 -4.40 -15.37
CA ALA A 76 5.11 -4.89 -14.36
C ALA A 76 4.11 -3.81 -13.92
N CYS A 77 4.58 -2.57 -13.65
CA CYS A 77 3.72 -1.47 -13.22
C CYS A 77 2.77 -0.96 -14.33
N GLU A 78 3.17 -1.01 -15.60
CA GLU A 78 2.31 -0.59 -16.74
C GLU A 78 1.29 -1.65 -17.15
N THR A 79 1.60 -2.94 -16.99
CA THR A 79 0.79 -4.03 -17.57
C THR A 79 0.00 -4.83 -16.53
N VAL A 80 0.57 -5.06 -15.35
CA VAL A 80 -0.01 -5.89 -14.28
C VAL A 80 -0.36 -5.08 -13.04
N GLY A 81 0.41 -4.04 -12.72
CA GLY A 81 0.33 -3.27 -11.47
C GLY A 81 0.79 -4.03 -10.22
N PHE A 82 1.22 -5.29 -10.37
CA PHE A 82 1.71 -6.20 -9.33
C PHE A 82 2.96 -6.95 -9.80
N PHE A 83 3.86 -7.29 -8.89
CA PHE A 83 4.97 -8.22 -9.11
C PHE A 83 5.41 -8.91 -7.82
N GLN A 84 6.14 -10.02 -7.94
CA GLN A 84 6.80 -10.71 -6.83
C GLN A 84 8.25 -10.25 -6.76
N LEU A 85 8.67 -9.65 -5.66
CA LEU A 85 10.03 -9.17 -5.43
C LEU A 85 10.85 -10.21 -4.68
N ILE A 86 11.98 -10.62 -5.24
CA ILE A 86 12.97 -11.50 -4.61
C ILE A 86 14.36 -10.85 -4.59
N GLY A 87 15.30 -11.41 -3.82
CA GLY A 87 16.67 -10.87 -3.73
C GLY A 87 16.80 -9.57 -2.92
N HIS A 88 15.80 -9.25 -2.08
CA HIS A 88 15.64 -7.96 -1.39
C HIS A 88 16.39 -7.79 -0.05
N THR A 89 17.20 -8.77 0.37
CA THR A 89 18.09 -8.73 1.56
C THR A 89 17.48 -8.68 2.96
N VAL A 90 16.17 -8.45 3.10
CA VAL A 90 15.48 -8.68 4.38
C VAL A 90 15.68 -10.14 4.79
N GLN A 91 16.25 -10.35 5.98
CA GLN A 91 16.67 -11.67 6.43
C GLN A 91 15.47 -12.59 6.65
N THR A 92 15.56 -13.84 6.18
CA THR A 92 14.51 -14.85 6.35
C THR A 92 14.19 -15.08 7.82
N ASP A 93 15.20 -15.20 8.70
CA ASP A 93 15.00 -15.35 10.15
C ASP A 93 14.21 -14.17 10.76
N LEU A 94 14.39 -12.95 10.23
CA LEU A 94 13.63 -11.78 10.67
C LEU A 94 12.18 -11.85 10.17
N ILE A 95 11.96 -12.28 8.94
CA ILE A 95 10.60 -12.49 8.39
C ILE A 95 9.85 -13.55 9.22
N ASP A 96 10.49 -14.69 9.47
CA ASP A 96 9.91 -15.80 10.22
C ASP A 96 9.57 -15.39 11.65
N SER A 97 10.53 -14.77 12.35
CA SER A 97 10.30 -14.25 13.71
C SER A 97 9.21 -13.16 13.76
N THR A 98 9.07 -12.36 12.71
CA THR A 98 7.98 -11.38 12.61
C THR A 98 6.63 -12.09 12.48
N PHE A 99 6.52 -13.11 11.62
CA PHE A 99 5.29 -13.89 11.54
C PHE A 99 4.95 -14.59 12.86
N ASP A 100 5.93 -15.15 13.55
CA ASP A 100 5.74 -15.76 14.87
C ASP A 100 5.29 -14.74 15.93
N ALA A 101 5.87 -13.54 15.92
CA ALA A 101 5.45 -12.44 16.78
C ALA A 101 4.00 -12.01 16.49
N VAL A 102 3.62 -11.94 15.21
CA VAL A 102 2.24 -11.61 14.79
C VAL A 102 1.25 -12.69 15.21
N ARG A 103 1.62 -13.98 15.07
CA ARG A 103 0.80 -15.10 15.58
C ARG A 103 0.61 -15.00 17.08
N ALA A 104 1.70 -14.81 17.82
CA ALA A 104 1.67 -14.68 19.28
C ALA A 104 0.79 -13.51 19.74
N PHE A 105 0.83 -12.37 19.04
CA PHE A 105 -0.07 -11.24 19.31
C PHE A 105 -1.53 -11.63 19.11
N HIS A 106 -1.88 -12.26 17.97
CA HIS A 106 -3.27 -12.57 17.65
C HIS A 106 -3.85 -13.74 18.47
N ASP A 107 -2.99 -14.60 19.01
CA ASP A 107 -3.34 -15.66 19.96
C ASP A 107 -3.68 -15.15 21.37
N LEU A 108 -3.38 -13.89 21.69
CA LEU A 108 -3.77 -13.28 22.95
C LEU A 108 -5.31 -13.22 23.11
N PRO A 109 -5.83 -13.28 24.35
CA PRO A 109 -7.23 -13.01 24.61
C PRO A 109 -7.67 -11.66 24.00
N VAL A 110 -8.88 -11.61 23.45
CA VAL A 110 -9.42 -10.38 22.85
C VAL A 110 -9.34 -9.20 23.82
N ASP A 111 -9.61 -9.42 25.10
CA ASP A 111 -9.55 -8.36 26.12
C ASP A 111 -8.15 -7.76 26.29
N GLU A 112 -7.07 -8.54 26.10
CA GLU A 112 -5.70 -8.02 26.09
C GLU A 112 -5.47 -7.15 24.85
N LYS A 113 -5.84 -7.65 23.66
CA LYS A 113 -5.70 -6.89 22.40
C LYS A 113 -6.49 -5.59 22.41
N GLN A 114 -7.68 -5.58 23.04
CA GLN A 114 -8.54 -4.41 23.14
C GLN A 114 -8.00 -3.30 24.05
N GLN A 115 -6.99 -3.56 24.88
CA GLN A 115 -6.33 -2.50 25.66
C GLN A 115 -5.66 -1.44 24.78
N ILE A 116 -5.29 -1.82 23.56
CA ILE A 116 -4.70 -0.93 22.55
C ILE A 116 -5.62 -0.77 21.33
N ALA A 117 -6.93 -0.74 21.55
CA ALA A 117 -7.92 -0.60 20.48
C ALA A 117 -7.63 0.63 19.60
N MET A 118 -7.74 0.44 18.28
CA MET A 118 -7.53 1.50 17.31
C MET A 118 -8.49 2.67 17.55
N ASP A 119 -7.94 3.88 17.54
CA ASP A 119 -8.65 5.14 17.85
C ASP A 119 -9.35 5.15 19.21
N GLY A 120 -8.82 4.40 20.18
CA GLY A 120 -9.23 4.50 21.57
C GLY A 120 -9.10 5.94 22.08
N ALA A 121 -10.07 6.39 22.87
CA ALA A 121 -10.15 7.78 23.34
C ALA A 121 -8.93 8.24 24.15
N ASP A 122 -8.15 7.30 24.68
CA ASP A 122 -7.00 7.54 25.56
C ASP A 122 -5.65 7.62 24.82
N TRP A 123 -5.62 7.44 23.48
CA TRP A 123 -4.40 7.58 22.69
C TRP A 123 -4.48 8.71 21.66
N PRO A 124 -3.50 9.63 21.61
CA PRO A 124 -3.57 10.82 20.75
C PRO A 124 -3.34 10.52 19.26
N LEU A 125 -2.73 9.39 18.93
CA LEU A 125 -2.42 9.02 17.55
C LEU A 125 -3.52 8.14 16.94
N GLY A 126 -4.17 8.64 15.88
CA GLY A 126 -5.19 7.90 15.13
C GLY A 126 -4.61 6.85 14.17
N GLY A 127 -5.41 5.86 13.80
CA GLY A 127 -5.07 4.86 12.79
C GLY A 127 -4.03 3.81 13.20
N VAL A 128 -3.69 3.73 14.49
CA VAL A 128 -2.75 2.77 15.08
C VAL A 128 -3.42 1.96 16.18
N GLY A 129 -2.86 0.81 16.52
CA GLY A 129 -3.41 -0.12 17.51
C GLY A 129 -4.15 -1.30 16.90
N TYR A 130 -4.90 -2.01 17.74
CA TYR A 130 -5.64 -3.21 17.40
C TYR A 130 -6.97 -2.89 16.71
N LEU A 131 -7.14 -3.43 15.50
CA LEU A 131 -8.36 -3.42 14.72
C LEU A 131 -9.07 -4.77 14.88
N GLY A 132 -10.17 -4.80 15.63
CA GLY A 132 -10.90 -6.02 15.91
C GLY A 132 -11.59 -6.65 14.69
N LEU A 133 -11.88 -7.95 14.81
CA LEU A 133 -12.60 -8.75 13.81
C LEU A 133 -13.92 -8.09 13.37
N ARG A 134 -14.25 -8.20 12.08
CA ARG A 134 -15.46 -7.59 11.47
C ARG A 134 -15.46 -6.06 11.55
N SER A 135 -14.29 -5.44 11.67
CA SER A 135 -14.15 -3.99 11.52
C SER A 135 -14.53 -3.52 10.12
N ARG A 136 -15.17 -2.35 10.07
CA ARG A 136 -15.59 -1.65 8.86
C ARG A 136 -14.68 -0.48 8.49
N LYS A 137 -13.56 -0.24 9.19
CA LYS A 137 -12.76 1.00 9.02
C LYS A 137 -11.71 0.91 7.90
N LEU A 138 -11.05 -0.23 7.71
CA LEU A 138 -9.88 -0.35 6.81
C LEU A 138 -9.95 -1.61 5.93
N PRO A 139 -10.54 -1.52 4.73
CA PRO A 139 -11.16 -0.33 4.12
C PRO A 139 -12.56 0.00 4.68
N SER A 140 -13.03 1.23 4.45
CA SER A 140 -14.34 1.71 4.90
C SER A 140 -15.49 1.06 4.13
N ARG A 141 -16.26 0.17 4.76
CA ARG A 141 -17.30 -0.63 4.06
C ARG A 141 -18.57 -0.79 4.90
N ASP A 142 -19.68 -1.14 4.25
CA ASP A 142 -20.96 -1.41 4.95
C ASP A 142 -20.91 -2.69 5.78
N ARG A 143 -20.10 -3.66 5.34
CA ARG A 143 -19.91 -4.96 5.99
C ARG A 143 -18.53 -5.05 6.60
N GLY A 144 -18.46 -5.77 7.72
CA GLY A 144 -17.21 -6.02 8.43
C GLY A 144 -16.29 -6.94 7.63
N ASN A 145 -14.99 -6.67 7.67
CA ASN A 145 -13.99 -7.53 7.06
C ASN A 145 -13.68 -8.73 7.99
N LEU A 146 -13.58 -9.94 7.46
CA LEU A 146 -13.23 -11.17 8.19
C LEU A 146 -11.71 -11.25 8.48
N ASN A 147 -11.18 -10.19 9.07
CA ASN A 147 -9.85 -10.14 9.64
C ASN A 147 -9.84 -9.30 10.90
N GLU A 148 -8.81 -9.52 11.70
CA GLU A 148 -8.34 -8.60 12.72
C GLU A 148 -6.90 -8.19 12.40
N ALA A 149 -6.44 -7.05 12.92
CA ALA A 149 -5.10 -6.57 12.63
C ALA A 149 -4.51 -5.75 13.79
N PHE A 150 -3.18 -5.68 13.85
CA PHE A 150 -2.46 -4.68 14.63
C PHE A 150 -1.73 -3.73 13.68
N LEU A 151 -1.87 -2.42 13.89
CA LEU A 151 -1.31 -1.41 13.00
C LEU A 151 -0.38 -0.46 13.74
N ILE A 152 0.77 -0.20 13.15
CA ILE A 152 1.68 0.89 13.53
C ILE A 152 2.01 1.74 12.31
N LYS A 153 2.42 2.99 12.52
CA LYS A 153 2.82 3.89 11.44
C LYS A 153 4.05 4.72 11.82
N GLY A 154 4.71 5.27 10.82
CA GLY A 154 5.77 6.26 10.98
C GLY A 154 5.68 7.32 9.89
N GLN A 155 6.10 8.53 10.22
CA GLN A 155 6.19 9.68 9.30
C GLN A 155 7.01 10.79 9.97
N GLU A 156 7.13 11.94 9.30
CA GLU A 156 7.73 13.14 9.91
C GLU A 156 7.11 13.43 11.29
N GLY A 157 7.95 13.43 12.33
CA GLY A 157 7.55 13.70 13.71
C GLY A 157 6.81 12.56 14.44
N ILE A 158 6.63 11.39 13.81
CA ILE A 158 6.00 10.21 14.42
C ILE A 158 6.91 9.00 14.22
N GLY A 159 7.49 8.52 15.32
CA GLY A 159 8.31 7.32 15.36
C GLY A 159 7.54 6.10 15.88
N VAL A 160 8.25 4.96 15.93
CA VAL A 160 7.71 3.71 16.52
C VAL A 160 7.28 3.88 17.98
N ASP A 161 7.95 4.76 18.73
CA ASP A 161 7.66 5.05 20.14
C ASP A 161 6.31 5.73 20.35
N ASP A 162 5.78 6.43 19.34
CA ASP A 162 4.50 7.15 19.40
C ASP A 162 3.29 6.23 19.13
N ASN A 163 3.54 4.97 18.73
CA ASN A 163 2.51 3.98 18.47
C ASN A 163 2.01 3.31 19.75
N GLN A 164 0.83 2.67 19.67
CA GLN A 164 0.27 1.90 20.77
C GLN A 164 0.93 0.53 20.88
N TRP A 165 1.45 0.21 22.05
CA TRP A 165 2.10 -1.07 22.35
C TRP A 165 1.50 -1.70 23.60
N LEU A 166 1.34 -3.02 23.58
CA LEU A 166 1.14 -3.78 24.82
C LEU A 166 2.38 -3.67 25.70
N ALA A 167 2.19 -3.85 27.00
CA ALA A 167 3.31 -3.94 27.93
C ALA A 167 4.16 -5.19 27.63
N ASP A 168 5.48 -5.07 27.80
CA ASP A 168 6.42 -6.15 27.44
C ASP A 168 6.22 -7.40 28.31
N ASP A 169 5.67 -7.30 29.51
CA ASP A 169 5.32 -8.45 30.34
C ASP A 169 4.10 -9.24 29.83
N VAL A 170 3.21 -8.61 29.06
CA VAL A 170 2.08 -9.25 28.39
C VAL A 170 2.54 -10.01 27.15
N LEU A 171 3.40 -9.40 26.33
CA LEU A 171 3.91 -10.00 25.11
C LEU A 171 5.41 -9.71 24.91
N PRO A 172 6.29 -10.45 25.60
CA PRO A 172 7.73 -10.16 25.64
C PRO A 172 8.40 -10.18 24.26
N GLY A 173 9.17 -9.13 23.95
CA GLY A 173 9.99 -9.06 22.74
C GLY A 173 9.21 -8.80 21.43
N PHE A 174 7.89 -8.71 21.48
CA PHE A 174 7.06 -8.40 20.31
C PHE A 174 7.41 -7.05 19.70
N ARG A 175 7.45 -6.00 20.53
CA ARG A 175 7.79 -4.65 20.09
C ARG A 175 9.15 -4.60 19.40
N THR A 176 10.19 -5.15 20.03
CA THR A 176 11.54 -5.18 19.46
C THR A 176 11.59 -5.89 18.11
N THR A 177 10.87 -7.00 17.97
CA THR A 177 10.81 -7.75 16.70
C THR A 177 10.13 -6.92 15.61
N VAL A 178 8.97 -6.33 15.92
CA VAL A 178 8.21 -5.49 14.97
C VAL A 178 8.99 -4.23 14.58
N GLU A 179 9.68 -3.57 15.52
CA GLU A 179 10.52 -2.41 15.24
C GLU A 179 11.70 -2.77 14.33
N THR A 180 12.36 -3.90 14.59
CA THR A 180 13.47 -4.39 13.77
C THR A 180 13.00 -4.67 12.34
N TYR A 181 11.84 -5.31 12.20
CA TYR A 181 11.23 -5.57 10.89
C TYR A 181 10.81 -4.28 10.17
N ALA A 182 10.14 -3.36 10.88
CA ALA A 182 9.72 -2.06 10.33
C ALA A 182 10.91 -1.26 9.79
N SER A 183 12.04 -1.25 10.50
CA SER A 183 13.28 -0.63 10.02
C SER A 183 13.81 -1.31 8.76
N ALA A 184 13.88 -2.65 8.75
CA ALA A 184 14.41 -3.40 7.61
C ALA A 184 13.58 -3.24 6.33
N VAL A 185 12.24 -3.28 6.45
CA VAL A 185 11.35 -3.09 5.30
C VAL A 185 11.32 -1.63 4.83
N ASN A 186 11.51 -0.65 5.72
CA ASN A 186 11.68 0.75 5.35
C ASN A 186 12.99 0.98 4.56
N GLU A 187 14.10 0.35 4.98
CA GLU A 187 15.36 0.39 4.22
C GLU A 187 15.21 -0.24 2.83
N LEU A 188 14.49 -1.36 2.73
CA LEU A 188 14.15 -1.95 1.44
C LEU A 188 13.33 -0.98 0.59
N ALA A 189 12.29 -0.38 1.14
CA ALA A 189 11.44 0.58 0.43
C ALA A 189 12.24 1.76 -0.14
N LEU A 190 13.19 2.30 0.63
CA LEU A 190 14.12 3.34 0.14
C LEU A 190 15.02 2.85 -1.00
N ARG A 191 15.49 1.59 -0.96
CA ARG A 191 16.30 1.01 -2.05
C ARG A 191 15.52 0.77 -3.34
N LEU A 192 14.19 0.71 -3.29
CA LEU A 192 13.35 0.62 -4.48
C LEU A 192 13.18 1.97 -5.19
N LEU A 193 13.39 3.11 -4.51
CA LEU A 193 13.16 4.43 -5.10
C LEU A 193 14.03 4.70 -6.35
N PRO A 194 15.35 4.38 -6.37
CA PRO A 194 16.14 4.53 -7.58
C PRO A 194 15.68 3.65 -8.75
N ILE A 195 15.13 2.46 -8.45
CA ILE A 195 14.57 1.56 -9.46
C ILE A 195 13.33 2.21 -10.09
N TYR A 196 12.39 2.70 -9.27
CA TYR A 196 11.20 3.40 -9.76
C TYR A 196 11.55 4.67 -10.55
N ALA A 197 12.51 5.46 -10.07
CA ALA A 197 12.95 6.67 -10.78
C ALA A 197 13.52 6.32 -12.16
N THR A 198 14.39 5.32 -12.23
CA THR A 198 14.99 4.85 -13.48
C THR A 198 13.93 4.26 -14.42
N ALA A 199 12.96 3.50 -13.89
CA ALA A 199 11.85 2.92 -14.64
C ALA A 199 11.00 4.00 -15.32
N LEU A 200 10.85 5.14 -14.64
CA LEU A 200 10.13 6.31 -15.14
C LEU A 200 10.98 7.23 -16.03
N GLY A 201 12.23 6.87 -16.32
CA GLY A 201 13.16 7.67 -17.13
C GLY A 201 13.66 8.93 -16.44
N LEU A 202 13.69 8.94 -15.11
CA LEU A 202 14.15 10.04 -14.26
C LEU A 202 15.56 9.76 -13.72
N ASP A 203 16.18 10.78 -13.13
CA ASP A 203 17.43 10.60 -12.38
C ASP A 203 17.22 9.61 -11.20
N PRO A 204 18.12 8.65 -10.94
CA PRO A 204 17.96 7.67 -9.86
C PRO A 204 17.73 8.29 -8.47
N SER A 205 18.16 9.53 -8.25
CA SER A 205 17.96 10.25 -6.99
C SER A 205 16.69 11.10 -6.95
N PHE A 206 15.89 11.14 -8.03
CA PHE A 206 14.73 12.04 -8.18
C PHE A 206 13.76 12.01 -6.99
N PHE A 207 13.46 10.83 -6.45
CA PHE A 207 12.52 10.69 -5.34
C PHE A 207 13.14 10.95 -3.95
N SER A 208 14.45 11.17 -3.84
CA SER A 208 15.14 11.26 -2.54
C SER A 208 14.59 12.38 -1.64
N ASP A 209 14.26 13.54 -2.23
CA ASP A 209 13.70 14.67 -1.49
C ASP A 209 12.24 14.42 -1.07
N ALA A 210 11.48 13.68 -1.88
CA ALA A 210 10.09 13.35 -1.57
C ALA A 210 9.96 12.32 -0.45
N PHE A 211 10.95 11.45 -0.28
CA PHE A 211 10.97 10.37 0.71
C PHE A 211 12.02 10.60 1.81
N ARG A 212 12.32 11.87 2.13
CA ARG A 212 13.24 12.20 3.23
C ARG A 212 12.70 11.72 4.57
N ASP A 213 11.41 11.95 4.80
CA ASP A 213 10.67 11.54 5.99
C ASP A 213 9.42 10.78 5.53
N PRO A 214 9.58 9.56 5.01
CA PRO A 214 8.51 8.85 4.32
C PRO A 214 7.37 8.50 5.26
N THR A 215 6.15 8.54 4.75
CA THR A 215 4.98 8.07 5.50
C THR A 215 4.78 6.59 5.24
N TRP A 216 4.70 5.78 6.28
CA TRP A 216 4.44 4.36 6.15
C TRP A 216 3.48 3.83 7.21
N ARG A 217 2.77 2.76 6.87
CA ARG A 217 1.94 2.00 7.81
C ARG A 217 2.23 0.52 7.67
N LEU A 218 2.51 -0.14 8.78
CA LEU A 218 2.66 -1.58 8.88
C LEU A 218 1.36 -2.15 9.46
N ARG A 219 0.70 -3.04 8.73
CA ARG A 219 -0.52 -3.71 9.17
C ARG A 219 -0.25 -5.21 9.28
N MET A 220 -0.34 -5.74 10.49
CA MET A 220 -0.14 -7.15 10.80
C MET A 220 -1.50 -7.85 10.94
N THR A 221 -1.96 -8.46 9.86
CA THR A 221 -3.34 -8.99 9.72
C THR A 221 -3.40 -10.48 10.02
N HIS A 222 -4.43 -10.90 10.75
CA HIS A 222 -4.84 -12.27 10.96
C HIS A 222 -6.24 -12.50 10.37
N TYR A 223 -6.35 -13.54 9.57
CA TYR A 223 -7.59 -14.08 9.04
C TYR A 223 -7.88 -15.38 9.78
N PRO A 224 -8.80 -15.37 10.77
CA PRO A 224 -9.09 -16.57 11.54
C PRO A 224 -9.77 -17.63 10.66
N PRO A 225 -9.57 -18.93 10.94
CA PRO A 225 -10.21 -20.00 10.17
C PRO A 225 -11.72 -19.81 10.20
N ASP A 226 -12.40 -20.22 9.14
CA ASP A 226 -13.86 -20.18 9.01
C ASP A 226 -14.57 -20.88 10.19
N GLN A 227 -14.85 -20.12 11.24
CA GLN A 227 -15.73 -20.47 12.35
C GLN A 227 -17.09 -19.76 12.23
N PHE A 228 -17.19 -18.83 11.29
CA PHE A 228 -18.36 -18.03 11.02
C PHE A 228 -18.99 -18.59 9.75
N GLY A 229 -19.74 -19.68 9.91
CA GLY A 229 -20.61 -20.14 8.83
C GLY A 229 -21.37 -18.95 8.28
N ALA A 230 -21.49 -18.89 6.95
CA ALA A 230 -22.30 -17.89 6.26
C ALA A 230 -23.54 -17.60 7.12
N ASP A 231 -23.71 -16.36 7.57
CA ASP A 231 -24.98 -15.99 8.17
C ASP A 231 -26.06 -16.54 7.22
N ASP A 232 -27.03 -17.30 7.75
CA ASP A 232 -28.15 -17.98 7.04
C ASP A 232 -29.08 -17.00 6.29
N ASN A 233 -28.54 -15.85 5.87
CA ASN A 233 -29.15 -14.82 5.08
C ASN A 233 -28.59 -14.89 3.64
N PRO A 234 -29.18 -15.71 2.75
CA PRO A 234 -28.77 -15.83 1.35
C PRO A 234 -28.92 -14.54 0.50
N GLY A 235 -29.26 -13.40 1.11
CA GLY A 235 -29.15 -12.05 0.52
C GLY A 235 -27.90 -11.27 0.95
N ALA A 236 -27.10 -11.81 1.88
CA ALA A 236 -25.82 -11.24 2.29
C ALA A 236 -24.72 -11.80 1.38
N GLY A 237 -24.38 -11.11 0.28
CA GLY A 237 -23.23 -11.44 -0.59
C GLY A 237 -21.88 -11.72 0.12
N ALA A 238 -20.87 -12.14 -0.63
CA ALA A 238 -19.59 -12.68 -0.11
C ALA A 238 -19.00 -11.91 1.09
N GLU A 239 -18.63 -12.63 2.16
CA GLU A 239 -17.87 -12.10 3.29
C GLU A 239 -16.37 -12.17 2.96
N TYR A 240 -15.74 -11.01 2.74
CA TYR A 240 -14.31 -10.96 2.40
C TYR A 240 -13.44 -10.95 3.67
N GLY A 241 -12.27 -11.58 3.58
CA GLY A 241 -11.17 -11.34 4.51
C GLY A 241 -10.82 -9.85 4.53
N ILE A 242 -10.59 -9.24 3.37
CA ILE A 242 -10.56 -7.79 3.14
C ILE A 242 -11.34 -7.50 1.87
N ALA A 243 -12.34 -6.62 1.94
CA ALA A 243 -13.21 -6.28 0.83
C ALA A 243 -12.45 -5.70 -0.38
N PRO A 244 -13.01 -5.78 -1.61
CA PRO A 244 -12.41 -5.21 -2.80
C PRO A 244 -12.06 -3.74 -2.66
N HIS A 245 -10.84 -3.41 -3.07
CA HIS A 245 -10.27 -2.08 -3.02
C HIS A 245 -9.10 -1.93 -4.00
N VAL A 246 -8.58 -0.71 -4.07
CA VAL A 246 -7.24 -0.39 -4.55
C VAL A 246 -6.47 0.20 -3.38
N ASP A 247 -5.14 0.12 -3.42
CA ASP A 247 -4.30 0.78 -2.44
C ASP A 247 -4.14 2.26 -2.76
N THR A 248 -4.11 3.09 -1.72
CA THR A 248 -3.91 4.53 -1.83
C THR A 248 -2.48 4.89 -1.41
N THR A 249 -1.50 4.21 -2.02
CA THR A 249 -0.07 4.32 -1.70
C THR A 249 0.74 4.77 -2.91
N PHE A 250 2.04 5.05 -2.69
CA PHE A 250 3.01 5.03 -3.77
C PHE A 250 3.25 3.58 -4.21
N PHE A 251 3.68 2.73 -3.29
CA PHE A 251 3.62 1.28 -3.45
C PHE A 251 3.35 0.59 -2.09
N THR A 252 2.99 -0.68 -2.16
CA THR A 252 2.83 -1.56 -0.99
C THR A 252 3.79 -2.74 -1.09
N LEU A 253 4.43 -3.12 0.02
CA LEU A 253 5.23 -4.34 0.17
C LEU A 253 4.46 -5.32 1.06
N LEU A 254 4.04 -6.46 0.52
CA LEU A 254 3.18 -7.42 1.20
C LEU A 254 3.88 -8.77 1.39
N LEU A 255 4.07 -9.17 2.65
CA LEU A 255 4.32 -10.56 3.01
C LEU A 255 3.00 -11.30 3.25
N GLN A 256 2.94 -12.56 2.83
CA GLN A 256 1.83 -13.47 3.09
C GLN A 256 2.36 -14.87 3.37
N ASP A 257 1.81 -15.56 4.37
CA ASP A 257 2.21 -16.93 4.74
C ASP A 257 1.33 -18.02 4.12
N GLY A 258 0.31 -17.62 3.35
CA GLY A 258 -0.63 -18.51 2.70
C GLY A 258 -1.46 -17.85 1.60
N PRO A 259 -2.11 -18.66 0.74
CA PRO A 259 -2.95 -18.17 -0.36
C PRO A 259 -4.17 -17.40 0.17
N GLY A 260 -4.69 -16.46 -0.61
CA GLY A 260 -5.91 -15.72 -0.25
C GLY A 260 -6.01 -14.32 -0.87
N LEU A 261 -4.90 -13.77 -1.35
CA LEU A 261 -4.89 -12.54 -2.15
C LEU A 261 -5.43 -12.83 -3.56
N THR A 262 -6.39 -12.03 -4.00
CA THR A 262 -6.97 -12.07 -5.35
C THR A 262 -6.74 -10.72 -6.04
N ILE A 263 -6.22 -10.73 -7.26
CA ILE A 263 -5.83 -9.55 -8.04
C ILE A 263 -6.60 -9.57 -9.36
N TYR A 264 -7.00 -8.41 -9.88
CA TYR A 264 -7.57 -8.35 -11.22
C TYR A 264 -6.47 -8.28 -12.28
N SER A 265 -6.43 -9.28 -13.16
CA SER A 265 -5.52 -9.29 -14.30
C SER A 265 -6.13 -8.50 -15.46
N HIS A 266 -5.63 -7.29 -15.72
CA HIS A 266 -6.02 -6.52 -16.89
C HIS A 266 -5.75 -7.24 -18.23
N PRO A 267 -4.61 -7.95 -18.41
CA PRO A 267 -4.37 -8.71 -19.64
C PRO A 267 -5.38 -9.83 -19.89
N ARG A 268 -5.90 -10.46 -18.82
CA ARG A 268 -6.84 -11.60 -18.90
C ARG A 268 -8.31 -11.19 -18.75
N ASP A 269 -8.56 -9.97 -18.29
CA ASP A 269 -9.89 -9.43 -17.95
C ASP A 269 -10.64 -10.29 -16.90
N GLU A 270 -9.91 -10.84 -15.93
CA GLU A 270 -10.46 -11.72 -14.89
C GLU A 270 -9.70 -11.61 -13.55
N TRP A 271 -10.33 -12.09 -12.48
CA TRP A 271 -9.68 -12.18 -11.16
C TRP A 271 -8.83 -13.43 -11.05
N ILE A 272 -7.60 -13.26 -10.59
CA ILE A 272 -6.63 -14.32 -10.40
C ILE A 272 -6.20 -14.44 -8.93
N THR A 273 -6.08 -15.66 -8.44
CA THR A 273 -5.47 -15.95 -7.13
C THR A 273 -3.97 -15.74 -7.21
N ALA A 274 -3.44 -14.82 -6.42
CA ALA A 274 -2.00 -14.57 -6.37
C ALA A 274 -1.27 -15.78 -5.76
N PRO A 275 -0.21 -16.30 -6.41
CA PRO A 275 0.56 -17.41 -5.85
C PRO A 275 1.37 -16.92 -4.65
N VAL A 276 1.64 -17.83 -3.72
CA VAL A 276 2.60 -17.61 -2.64
C VAL A 276 3.98 -18.02 -3.15
N VAL A 277 4.89 -17.05 -3.25
CA VAL A 277 6.30 -17.30 -3.57
C VAL A 277 7.08 -17.18 -2.27
N GLU A 278 7.74 -18.27 -1.88
CA GLU A 278 8.49 -18.33 -0.62
C GLU A 278 9.55 -17.23 -0.54
N GLY A 279 9.53 -16.47 0.55
CA GLY A 279 10.47 -15.38 0.79
C GLY A 279 10.30 -14.16 -0.12
N ALA A 280 9.25 -14.10 -0.97
CA ALA A 280 9.00 -12.94 -1.82
C ALA A 280 8.06 -11.93 -1.14
N TYR A 281 8.24 -10.66 -1.49
CA TYR A 281 7.21 -9.64 -1.28
C TYR A 281 6.32 -9.56 -2.51
N VAL A 282 5.01 -9.61 -2.32
CA VAL A 282 4.09 -9.09 -3.35
C VAL A 282 4.19 -7.57 -3.31
N VAL A 283 4.45 -6.93 -4.45
CA VAL A 283 4.56 -5.47 -4.57
C VAL A 283 3.52 -4.97 -5.53
N ASN A 284 2.81 -3.91 -5.16
CA ASN A 284 1.87 -3.23 -6.05
C ASN A 284 1.98 -1.72 -5.98
N SER A 285 1.68 -1.09 -7.11
CA SER A 285 1.49 0.35 -7.21
C SER A 285 0.12 0.75 -6.66
N GLY A 286 0.04 1.93 -6.04
CA GLY A 286 -1.21 2.48 -5.52
C GLY A 286 -1.67 3.74 -6.26
N GLU A 287 -2.81 4.28 -5.84
CA GLU A 287 -3.46 5.45 -6.46
C GLU A 287 -2.55 6.68 -6.48
N LEU A 288 -1.68 6.87 -5.47
CA LEU A 288 -0.80 8.05 -5.44
C LEU A 288 0.29 7.95 -6.50
N LEU A 289 0.87 6.77 -6.72
CA LEU A 289 1.82 6.57 -7.83
C LEU A 289 1.12 6.60 -9.19
N LYS A 290 -0.08 6.04 -9.33
CA LYS A 290 -0.89 6.16 -10.55
C LYS A 290 -1.16 7.63 -10.89
N HIS A 291 -1.55 8.43 -9.90
CA HIS A 291 -1.74 9.87 -10.07
C HIS A 291 -0.42 10.55 -10.48
N TRP A 292 0.65 10.31 -9.74
CA TRP A 292 1.95 10.96 -9.98
C TRP A 292 2.49 10.66 -11.39
N THR A 293 2.23 9.45 -11.89
CA THR A 293 2.61 8.97 -13.23
C THR A 293 1.56 9.25 -14.30
N ASN A 294 0.54 10.05 -14.02
CA ASN A 294 -0.49 10.46 -14.98
C ASN A 294 -1.25 9.28 -15.63
N ASP A 295 -1.52 8.24 -14.84
CA ASP A 295 -2.07 6.93 -15.23
C ASP A 295 -1.15 6.03 -16.06
N ARG A 296 0.14 6.33 -16.15
CA ARG A 296 1.08 5.43 -16.82
C ARG A 296 1.21 4.12 -16.03
N TYR A 297 1.33 4.18 -14.71
CA TYR A 297 1.34 3.00 -13.86
C TYR A 297 -0.06 2.68 -13.33
N LEU A 298 -0.37 1.38 -13.26
CA LEU A 298 -1.67 0.90 -12.83
C LEU A 298 -1.77 0.87 -11.31
N SER A 299 -2.97 1.16 -10.80
CA SER A 299 -3.38 0.90 -9.41
C SER A 299 -4.47 -0.15 -9.49
N VAL A 300 -4.09 -1.39 -9.20
CA VAL A 300 -4.91 -2.55 -9.58
C VAL A 300 -5.79 -3.02 -8.43
N ARG A 301 -7.05 -3.26 -8.77
CA ARG A 301 -8.06 -3.73 -7.83
C ARG A 301 -7.73 -5.13 -7.33
N HIS A 302 -7.93 -5.34 -6.04
CA HIS A 302 -7.63 -6.59 -5.35
C HIS A 302 -8.53 -6.76 -4.11
N PHE A 303 -8.62 -7.98 -3.61
CA PHE A 303 -9.25 -8.31 -2.33
C PHE A 303 -8.54 -9.49 -1.67
N ALA A 304 -8.85 -9.73 -0.40
CA ALA A 304 -8.40 -10.93 0.29
C ALA A 304 -9.62 -11.76 0.68
N ASN A 305 -9.62 -13.03 0.34
CA ASN A 305 -10.59 -13.97 0.86
C ASN A 305 -10.14 -14.57 2.19
N ASN A 306 -11.10 -15.08 2.94
CA ASN A 306 -10.86 -15.89 4.13
C ASN A 306 -11.34 -17.33 3.90
N ASP A 307 -11.01 -17.93 2.75
CA ASP A 307 -11.52 -19.24 2.36
C ASP A 307 -10.76 -20.40 3.03
N ALA A 308 -9.81 -20.08 3.91
CA ALA A 308 -8.92 -21.06 4.52
C ALA A 308 -9.57 -21.66 5.78
N HIS A 309 -9.56 -22.99 5.86
CA HIS A 309 -9.92 -23.72 7.09
C HIS A 309 -8.84 -23.63 8.18
N VAL A 310 -7.78 -22.86 7.93
CA VAL A 310 -6.65 -22.59 8.82
C VAL A 310 -6.40 -21.08 8.88
N SER A 311 -5.80 -20.59 9.96
CA SER A 311 -5.42 -19.19 10.06
C SER A 311 -4.47 -18.80 8.92
N ARG A 312 -4.69 -17.61 8.35
CA ARG A 312 -3.77 -16.96 7.41
C ARG A 312 -3.27 -15.66 8.03
N TYR A 313 -2.02 -15.29 7.75
CA TYR A 313 -1.42 -14.04 8.19
C TYR A 313 -0.81 -13.28 7.02
N SER A 314 -0.89 -11.96 7.08
CA SER A 314 -0.25 -11.10 6.09
C SER A 314 0.21 -9.80 6.70
N ILE A 315 1.32 -9.27 6.19
CA ILE A 315 2.01 -8.11 6.75
C ILE A 315 2.25 -7.08 5.64
N PRO A 316 1.22 -6.37 5.15
CA PRO A 316 1.42 -5.24 4.24
C PRO A 316 2.10 -4.05 4.93
N PHE A 317 3.10 -3.51 4.23
CA PHE A 317 3.79 -2.27 4.52
C PHE A 317 3.44 -1.25 3.42
N PHE A 318 2.54 -0.34 3.77
CA PHE A 318 2.06 0.73 2.89
C PHE A 318 3.06 1.88 2.89
N TYR A 319 3.59 2.27 1.74
CA TYR A 319 4.69 3.24 1.65
C TYR A 319 4.34 4.45 0.80
N ASN A 320 4.67 5.65 1.30
CA ASN A 320 4.36 6.94 0.71
C ASN A 320 5.49 7.95 0.92
N ALA A 321 5.48 9.00 0.09
CA ALA A 321 6.30 10.18 0.29
C ALA A 321 5.99 10.87 1.62
N THR A 322 6.83 11.81 2.04
CA THR A 322 6.58 12.69 3.19
C THR A 322 5.18 13.29 3.09
N ALA A 323 4.45 13.29 4.20
CA ALA A 323 3.02 13.60 4.22
C ALA A 323 2.66 14.93 3.51
N SER A 324 3.53 15.94 3.63
CA SER A 324 3.34 17.27 3.04
C SER A 324 3.94 17.46 1.64
N HIS A 325 4.61 16.45 1.09
CA HIS A 325 5.29 16.59 -0.20
C HIS A 325 4.28 16.69 -1.35
N PRO A 326 4.32 17.76 -2.17
CA PRO A 326 3.42 17.91 -3.30
C PRO A 326 3.83 16.99 -4.45
N MET A 327 2.98 16.05 -4.80
CA MET A 327 3.13 15.19 -5.98
C MET A 327 2.47 15.88 -7.17
N GLU A 328 3.30 16.40 -8.07
CA GLU A 328 2.89 16.96 -9.36
C GLU A 328 3.20 15.96 -10.47
N CYS A 329 2.38 15.92 -11.52
CA CYS A 329 2.58 15.04 -12.66
C CYS A 329 4.05 15.02 -13.12
N LEU A 330 4.64 13.83 -13.16
CA LEU A 330 6.06 13.68 -13.49
C LEU A 330 6.36 14.21 -14.90
N PRO A 331 7.53 14.85 -15.11
CA PRO A 331 7.88 15.45 -16.39
C PRO A 331 8.02 14.42 -17.53
N THR A 332 8.28 13.15 -17.19
CA THR A 332 8.35 12.04 -18.15
C THR A 332 6.99 11.37 -18.41
N CYS A 333 5.92 11.83 -17.74
CA CYS A 333 4.57 11.26 -17.81
C CYS A 333 3.53 12.23 -18.39
N CYS A 334 3.95 13.40 -18.87
CA CYS A 334 3.10 14.34 -19.57
C CYS A 334 3.76 14.91 -20.82
N SER A 335 2.92 15.40 -21.73
CA SER A 335 3.31 16.09 -22.97
C SER A 335 2.16 17.01 -23.40
N ASP A 336 2.34 17.75 -24.50
CA ASP A 336 1.26 18.57 -25.07
C ASP A 336 0.03 17.71 -25.46
N ASP A 337 0.25 16.46 -25.88
CA ASP A 337 -0.80 15.50 -26.27
C ASP A 337 -1.33 14.66 -25.07
N ASN A 338 -0.62 14.65 -23.95
CA ASN A 338 -1.02 14.01 -22.69
C ASN A 338 -0.77 14.96 -21.52
N PRO A 339 -1.57 16.04 -21.37
CA PRO A 339 -1.36 17.00 -20.29
C PRO A 339 -1.59 16.36 -18.91
N PRO A 340 -1.09 16.97 -17.82
CA PRO A 340 -1.40 16.52 -16.47
C PRO A 340 -2.92 16.39 -16.25
N LYS A 341 -3.38 15.20 -15.88
CA LYS A 341 -4.80 14.89 -15.67
C LYS A 341 -5.32 15.35 -14.32
N TYR A 342 -4.42 15.59 -13.38
CA TYR A 342 -4.74 15.79 -11.98
C TYR A 342 -4.02 17.02 -11.41
N PRO A 343 -4.62 17.70 -10.41
CA PRO A 343 -3.95 18.77 -9.69
C PRO A 343 -2.85 18.21 -8.76
N PRO A 344 -1.79 18.98 -8.47
CA PRO A 344 -0.82 18.65 -7.43
C PRO A 344 -1.48 18.24 -6.11
N ILE A 345 -0.98 17.17 -5.49
CA ILE A 345 -1.53 16.65 -4.24
C ILE A 345 -0.48 16.00 -3.35
N SER A 346 -0.61 16.14 -2.04
CA SER A 346 0.20 15.40 -1.06
C SER A 346 -0.56 14.24 -0.40
N TYR A 347 0.14 13.32 0.28
CA TYR A 347 -0.52 12.29 1.10
C TYR A 347 -1.41 12.93 2.18
N GLY A 348 -0.94 14.02 2.79
CA GLY A 348 -1.61 14.78 3.83
C GLY A 348 -2.89 15.47 3.37
N GLU A 349 -2.98 15.86 2.09
CA GLU A 349 -4.20 16.44 1.49
C GLU A 349 -5.16 15.37 0.92
N SER A 350 -4.69 14.13 0.76
CA SER A 350 -5.45 13.01 0.21
C SER A 350 -5.84 12.00 1.28
N GLN A 351 -5.03 10.95 1.41
CA GLN A 351 -5.39 9.76 2.13
C GLN A 351 -5.43 9.99 3.65
N ALA A 352 -4.56 10.85 4.18
CA ALA A 352 -4.61 11.22 5.59
C ALA A 352 -5.99 11.79 5.97
N VAL A 353 -6.52 12.71 5.14
CA VAL A 353 -7.86 13.29 5.34
C VAL A 353 -8.95 12.23 5.25
N ALA A 354 -8.90 11.36 4.23
CA ALA A 354 -9.89 10.30 4.03
C ALA A 354 -9.92 9.30 5.20
N GLN A 355 -8.76 9.05 5.83
CA GLN A 355 -8.61 8.13 6.96
C GLN A 355 -8.81 8.81 8.33
N GLY A 356 -8.96 10.14 8.36
CA GLY A 356 -9.13 10.93 9.57
C GLY A 356 -7.86 10.99 10.44
N GLU A 357 -6.70 11.05 9.79
CA GLU A 357 -5.38 11.12 10.43
C GLU A 357 -4.88 12.52 10.74
#